data_AF-A0A959GSK8-F1
#
_entry.id   AF-A0A959GSK8-F1
#
_cell.length_a   1.000
_cell.length_b   1.000
_cell.length_c   1.000
_cell.angle_alpha   90.00
_cell.angle_beta   90.00
_cell.angle_gamma   90.00
#
_symmetry.space_group_name_H-M   'P 1'
#
loop_
_entity.id
_entity.type
_entity.pdbx_description
1 polymer ?
#
loop_
_entity_poly.entity_id
_entity_poly.type
_entity_poly.pdbx_seq_one_letter_code
_entity_poly.pdbx_strand_id
1 'polypeptide(L)'
;MKNLVIIAVLLILSTEISSQHMAQDPATYFQPMKWRNIGPFRGGRSVAACGVAGDPLTYYMGTTGGGLWKTEDAGQVWANVSDGFFQTGSVGAVA
;
A
#
# COMPACT_ATOMS: atom_id res chain seq x y z
N MET A 1 -24.05 -54.18 -6.99
CA MET A 1 -24.53 -52.93 -6.36
C MET A 1 -23.50 -52.31 -5.40
N LYS A 2 -22.87 -53.08 -4.49
CA LYS A 2 -21.85 -52.56 -3.55
C LYS A 2 -20.68 -51.82 -4.23
N ASN A 3 -20.13 -52.37 -5.32
CA ASN A 3 -19.01 -51.74 -6.04
C ASN A 3 -19.41 -50.42 -6.73
N LEU A 4 -20.68 -50.29 -7.13
CA LEU A 4 -21.20 -49.07 -7.77
C LEU A 4 -21.33 -47.92 -6.76
N VAL A 5 -21.75 -48.26 -5.53
CA VAL A 5 -21.84 -47.32 -4.40
C VAL A 5 -20.44 -46.83 -3.99
N ILE A 6 -19.46 -47.73 -3.94
CA ILE A 6 -18.07 -47.36 -3.59
C ILE A 6 -17.47 -46.40 -4.62
N ILE A 7 -17.70 -46.65 -5.91
CA ILE A 7 -17.22 -45.77 -6.99
C ILE A 7 -17.90 -44.39 -6.92
N ALA A 8 -19.21 -44.35 -6.67
CA ALA A 8 -19.93 -43.09 -6.50
C ALA A 8 -19.42 -42.28 -5.30
N VAL A 9 -19.14 -42.94 -4.17
CA VAL A 9 -18.56 -42.29 -2.97
C VAL A 9 -17.15 -41.78 -3.24
N LEU A 10 -16.30 -42.55 -3.94
CA LEU A 10 -14.94 -42.12 -4.30
C LEU A 10 -14.95 -40.91 -5.25
N LEU A 11 -15.89 -40.87 -6.20
CA LEU A 11 -16.06 -39.72 -7.11
C LEU A 11 -16.47 -38.46 -6.34
N ILE A 12 -17.39 -38.57 -5.38
CA ILE A 12 -17.82 -37.43 -4.55
C ILE A 12 -16.68 -36.94 -3.65
N LEU A 13 -15.90 -37.85 -3.04
CA LEU A 13 -14.73 -37.46 -2.23
C LEU A 13 -13.65 -36.78 -3.07
N SER A 14 -13.48 -37.17 -4.34
CA SER A 14 -12.47 -36.56 -5.22
C SER A 14 -12.81 -35.12 -5.61
N THR A 15 -14.10 -34.76 -5.66
CA THR A 15 -14.52 -33.39 -6.00
C THR A 15 -14.26 -32.38 -4.88
N GLU A 16 -14.24 -32.80 -3.61
CA GLU A 16 -13.96 -31.89 -2.50
C GLU A 16 -12.49 -31.52 -2.37
N ILE A 17 -11.59 -32.43 -2.75
CA ILE A 17 -10.13 -32.21 -2.68
C ILE A 17 -9.68 -31.14 -3.69
N SER A 18 -10.33 -31.04 -4.85
CA SER A 18 -9.98 -30.06 -5.88
C SER A 18 -10.41 -28.61 -5.57
N SER A 19 -11.29 -28.40 -4.58
CA SER A 19 -11.82 -27.07 -4.25
C SER A 19 -10.97 -26.27 -3.23
N GLN A 20 -9.85 -26.82 -2.74
CA GLN A 20 -8.92 -26.09 -1.87
C GLN A 20 -7.87 -25.29 -2.67
N HIS A 21 -8.33 -24.46 -3.62
CA HIS A 21 -7.54 -23.28 -3.95
C HIS A 21 -7.74 -22.28 -2.81
N MET A 22 -6.93 -22.42 -1.75
CA MET A 22 -6.78 -21.37 -0.75
C MET A 22 -6.22 -20.15 -1.49
N ALA A 23 -7.09 -19.24 -1.89
CA ALA A 23 -6.68 -17.89 -2.24
C ALA A 23 -5.98 -17.35 -0.99
N GLN A 24 -4.65 -17.37 -1.02
CA GLN A 24 -3.84 -16.78 0.05
C GLN A 24 -4.24 -15.31 0.11
N ASP A 25 -4.76 -14.88 1.24
CA ASP A 25 -5.01 -13.46 1.49
C ASP A 25 -3.69 -12.72 1.23
N PRO A 26 -3.65 -11.80 0.25
CA PRO A 26 -2.43 -11.08 -0.09
C PRO A 26 -1.83 -10.41 1.15
N ALA A 27 -2.67 -9.87 2.05
CA ALA A 27 -2.16 -9.23 3.25
C ALA A 27 -1.35 -10.23 4.10
N THR A 28 -1.86 -11.44 4.32
CA THR A 28 -1.17 -12.53 5.02
C THR A 28 0.07 -13.05 4.27
N TYR A 29 -0.03 -13.24 2.95
CA TYR A 29 1.07 -13.75 2.12
C TYR A 29 2.26 -12.78 2.07
N PHE A 30 2.00 -11.47 2.04
CA PHE A 30 3.01 -10.42 1.97
C PHE A 30 3.50 -9.94 3.34
N GLN A 31 2.95 -10.41 4.47
CA GLN A 31 3.40 -10.03 5.83
C GLN A 31 4.92 -10.14 6.07
N PRO A 32 5.62 -11.21 5.64
CA PRO A 32 7.06 -11.33 5.89
C PRO A 32 7.91 -10.41 5.02
N MET A 33 7.33 -9.80 3.97
CA MET A 33 8.06 -8.96 3.04
C MET A 33 8.22 -7.54 3.60
N LYS A 34 9.45 -7.04 3.54
CA LYS A 34 9.75 -5.64 3.83
C LYS A 34 9.60 -4.83 2.54
N TRP A 35 8.56 -4.02 2.48
CA TRP A 35 8.43 -3.00 1.46
C TRP A 35 9.60 -2.02 1.58
N ARG A 36 10.24 -1.74 0.44
CA ARG A 36 11.29 -0.74 0.34
C ARG A 36 11.00 0.16 -0.84
N ASN A 37 11.30 1.44 -0.68
CA ASN A 37 11.26 2.38 -1.78
C ASN A 37 12.32 1.99 -2.82
N ILE A 38 11.93 1.91 -4.10
CA ILE A 38 12.85 1.56 -5.22
C ILE A 38 13.27 2.82 -5.98
N GLY A 39 12.87 3.99 -5.48
CA GLY A 39 13.05 5.28 -6.15
C GLY A 39 11.95 5.60 -7.17
N PRO A 40 12.03 6.79 -7.79
CA PRO A 40 12.98 7.86 -7.47
C PRO A 40 12.78 8.37 -6.04
N PHE A 41 13.88 8.65 -5.32
CA PHE A 41 13.84 9.17 -3.95
C PHE A 41 13.03 10.48 -3.82
N ARG A 42 12.76 11.11 -4.97
CA ARG A 42 11.89 12.25 -5.16
C ARG A 42 11.15 12.06 -6.48
N GLY A 43 9.89 11.67 -6.45
CA GLY A 43 9.12 11.63 -7.69
C GLY A 43 7.64 11.38 -7.48
N GLY A 44 6.86 12.19 -8.19
CA GLY A 44 5.41 12.29 -8.14
C GLY A 44 5.01 13.70 -8.62
N ARG A 45 3.74 13.92 -8.94
CA ARG A 45 3.24 15.25 -9.26
C ARG A 45 2.87 15.99 -7.98
N SER A 46 3.67 17.01 -7.62
CA SER A 46 3.28 17.98 -6.59
C SER A 46 2.30 18.99 -7.17
N VAL A 47 1.28 19.35 -6.39
CA VAL A 47 0.25 20.34 -6.76
C VAL A 47 0.10 21.45 -5.71
N ALA A 48 0.76 21.32 -4.56
CA ALA A 48 0.74 22.30 -3.49
C ALA A 48 2.12 22.39 -2.82
N ALA A 49 2.52 23.58 -2.40
CA ALA A 49 3.71 23.82 -1.59
C ALA A 49 3.45 24.98 -0.62
N CYS A 50 3.98 24.87 0.60
CA CYS A 50 3.91 25.91 1.61
C CYS A 50 5.23 25.96 2.41
N GLY A 51 5.73 27.16 2.68
CA GLY A 51 6.89 27.39 3.56
C GLY A 51 6.45 27.88 4.94
N VAL A 52 7.32 27.74 5.94
CA VAL A 52 7.03 28.21 7.30
C VAL A 52 7.59 29.61 7.53
N ALA A 53 6.75 30.55 7.94
CA ALA A 53 7.19 31.91 8.25
C ALA A 53 8.17 31.91 9.43
N GLY A 54 9.35 32.51 9.23
CA GLY A 54 10.40 32.55 10.26
C GLY A 54 11.31 31.32 10.27
N ASP A 55 11.04 30.29 9.48
CA ASP A 55 11.88 29.11 9.33
C ASP A 55 12.20 28.86 7.83
N PRO A 56 13.37 29.29 7.35
CA PRO A 56 13.74 29.18 5.94
C PRO A 56 14.10 27.75 5.49
N LEU A 57 14.16 26.78 6.42
CA LEU A 57 14.53 25.40 6.12
C LEU A 57 13.32 24.48 6.03
N THR A 58 12.19 24.87 6.63
CA THR A 58 10.99 24.03 6.68
C THR A 58 10.02 24.35 5.54
N TYR A 59 9.69 23.30 4.77
CA TYR A 59 8.70 23.35 3.70
C TYR A 59 7.81 22.11 3.70
N TYR A 60 6.63 22.26 3.14
CA TYR A 60 5.66 21.19 2.92
C TYR A 60 5.29 21.11 1.45
N MET A 61 5.04 19.90 0.94
CA MET A 61 4.48 19.68 -0.39
C MET A 61 3.33 18.66 -0.36
N GLY A 62 2.27 18.96 -1.11
CA GLY A 62 1.12 18.08 -1.33
C GLY A 62 1.19 17.45 -2.73
N THR A 63 0.89 16.16 -2.82
CA THR A 63 1.04 15.38 -4.07
C THR A 63 -0.30 14.83 -4.59
N THR A 64 -0.35 14.47 -5.87
CA THR A 64 -1.49 13.72 -6.45
C THR A 64 -1.36 12.24 -6.08
N GLY A 65 -1.98 11.83 -4.97
CA GLY A 65 -2.06 10.42 -4.55
C GLY A 65 -0.92 9.92 -3.66
N GLY A 66 0.13 10.72 -3.43
CA GLY A 66 1.29 10.34 -2.63
C GLY A 66 1.35 10.96 -1.23
N GLY A 67 0.30 11.68 -0.80
CA GLY A 67 0.19 12.28 0.53
C GLY A 67 0.86 13.64 0.70
N LEU A 68 1.12 13.97 1.96
CA LEU A 68 1.78 15.20 2.42
C LEU A 68 3.19 14.89 2.88
N TRP A 69 4.14 15.74 2.46
CA TRP A 69 5.55 15.59 2.76
C TRP A 69 6.12 16.86 3.38
N LYS A 70 7.08 16.69 4.29
CA LYS A 70 7.79 17.77 4.99
C LYS A 70 9.29 17.65 4.76
N THR A 71 9.97 18.78 4.58
CA THR A 71 11.43 18.92 4.68
C THR A 71 11.77 19.90 5.78
N GLU A 72 12.93 19.70 6.42
CA GLU A 72 13.51 20.59 7.44
C GLU A 72 14.94 21.00 7.06
N ASP A 73 15.34 20.71 5.83
CA ASP A 73 16.69 20.94 5.30
C ASP A 73 16.64 21.58 3.90
N ALA A 74 15.66 22.45 3.69
CA ALA A 74 15.46 23.20 2.44
C ALA A 74 15.26 22.33 1.18
N GLY A 75 14.61 21.16 1.34
CA GLY A 75 14.25 20.26 0.25
C GLY A 75 15.28 19.16 -0.04
N GLN A 76 16.30 19.01 0.82
CA GLN A 76 17.36 18.01 0.68
C GLN A 76 16.93 16.61 1.17
N VAL A 77 15.94 16.52 2.03
CA VAL A 77 15.23 15.29 2.42
C VAL A 77 13.76 15.60 2.67
N TRP A 78 12.89 14.67 2.29
CA TRP A 78 11.45 14.77 2.51
C TRP A 78 10.97 13.56 3.32
N ALA A 79 10.24 13.82 4.41
CA ALA A 79 9.56 12.81 5.21
C ALA A 79 8.06 12.85 4.92
N ASN A 80 7.43 11.68 4.77
CA ASN A 80 5.98 11.57 4.70
C ASN A 80 5.39 11.87 6.10
N VAL A 81 4.38 12.72 6.14
CA VAL A 81 3.69 13.12 7.39
C VAL A 81 2.20 12.79 7.37
N SER A 82 1.71 12.12 6.32
CA SER A 82 0.30 11.76 6.13
C SER A 82 -0.02 10.30 6.42
N ASP A 83 0.95 9.40 6.27
CA ASP A 83 0.74 7.97 6.43
C ASP A 83 0.26 7.64 7.85
N GLY A 84 -0.77 6.81 7.97
CA GLY A 84 -1.41 6.48 9.25
C GLY A 84 -2.44 7.51 9.74
N PHE A 85 -2.54 8.68 9.12
CA PHE A 85 -3.50 9.72 9.48
C PHE A 85 -4.53 9.98 8.37
N PHE A 86 -4.07 10.11 7.13
CA PHE A 86 -4.94 10.49 6.02
C PHE A 86 -5.58 9.25 5.40
N GLN A 87 -6.88 9.33 5.13
CA GLN A 87 -7.62 8.28 4.41
C GLN A 87 -7.56 8.44 2.89
N THR A 88 -6.92 9.51 2.40
CA THR A 88 -6.75 9.82 0.97
C THR A 88 -5.32 10.26 0.69
N GLY A 89 -4.79 9.89 -0.47
CA GLY A 89 -3.44 10.25 -0.89
C GLY A 89 -3.33 11.59 -1.61
N SER A 90 -4.44 12.21 -2.06
CA SER A 90 -4.38 13.46 -2.82
C SER A 90 -4.46 14.68 -1.91
N VAL A 91 -3.46 15.57 -2.01
CA VAL A 91 -3.38 16.81 -1.21
C VAL A 91 -3.26 18.00 -2.15
N GLY A 92 -4.34 18.77 -2.29
CA GLY A 92 -4.44 19.90 -3.23
C GLY A 92 -4.08 21.28 -2.67
N ALA A 93 -3.98 21.43 -1.35
CA ALA A 93 -3.62 22.67 -0.69
C ALA A 93 -2.94 22.39 0.66
N VAL A 94 -2.06 23.30 1.07
CA VAL A 94 -1.39 23.33 2.38
C VAL A 94 -1.35 24.79 2.82
N ALA A 95 -1.76 25.09 4.05
CA ALA A 95 -1.88 26.45 4.58
C ALA A 95 -1.37 26.51 6.02
#